data_AF-A0A8J2UG14-F1
#
_entry.id   AF-A0A8J2UG14-F1
#
_cell.length_a   1.000
_cell.length_b   1.000
_cell.length_c   1.000
_cell.angle_alpha   90.00
_cell.angle_beta   90.00
_cell.angle_gamma   90.00
#
_symmetry.space_group_name_H-M   'P 1'
#
loop_
_entity.id
_entity.type
_entity.pdbx_description
1 polymer ?
#
loop_
_entity_poly.entity_id
_entity_poly.type
_entity_poly.pdbx_seq_one_letter_code
_entity_poly.pdbx_strand_id
1 'polypeptide(L)'
;MGKYLFVQVDDRIRRLERKDVYAVQYCDGRVFRVFDGGYYTLLNPGEPIPLYEVHEYPAGKGDILRIKYYFSKDAAADVEELTLSNVKEAFAGNAKFEQELDLQFSTDRDLYAYDDYNKCYRLDRLYVLCK
;
A
#
# COMPACT_ATOMS: atom_id res chain seq x y z
N MET A 1 7.17 10.27 -17.90
CA MET A 1 7.73 9.21 -17.03
C MET A 1 8.02 7.96 -17.86
N GLY A 2 9.09 7.21 -17.55
CA GLY A 2 9.63 6.14 -18.42
C GLY A 2 8.77 4.87 -18.52
N LYS A 3 8.70 4.28 -19.72
CA LYS A 3 7.89 3.09 -20.05
C LYS A 3 8.48 1.76 -19.54
N TYR A 4 9.77 1.74 -19.23
CA TYR A 4 10.53 0.51 -18.96
C TYR A 4 11.26 0.57 -17.62
N LEU A 5 11.45 -0.61 -17.03
CA LEU A 5 12.38 -0.87 -15.93
C LEU A 5 13.64 -1.55 -16.49
N PHE A 6 14.80 -1.14 -15.99
CA PHE A 6 16.08 -1.75 -16.34
C PHE A 6 16.63 -2.46 -15.11
N VAL A 7 16.79 -3.77 -15.20
CA VAL A 7 17.27 -4.63 -14.11
C VAL A 7 18.60 -5.22 -14.52
N GLN A 8 19.63 -5.01 -13.71
CA GLN A 8 20.90 -5.69 -13.90
C GLN A 8 20.80 -7.11 -13.33
N VAL A 9 21.08 -8.09 -14.18
CA VAL A 9 21.21 -9.50 -13.80
C VAL A 9 22.59 -9.92 -14.29
N ASP A 10 23.49 -10.21 -13.36
CA ASP A 10 24.93 -10.36 -13.60
C ASP A 10 25.52 -9.10 -14.28
N ASP A 11 26.18 -9.25 -15.42
CA ASP A 11 26.72 -8.15 -16.25
C ASP A 11 25.78 -7.74 -17.40
N ARG A 12 24.51 -8.15 -17.37
CA ARG A 12 23.53 -7.85 -18.42
C ARG A 12 22.38 -7.01 -17.89
N ILE A 13 22.00 -6.00 -18.66
CA ILE A 13 20.80 -5.21 -18.38
C ILE A 13 19.61 -5.83 -19.10
N ARG A 14 18.60 -6.24 -18.35
CA ARG A 14 17.29 -6.64 -18.86
C ARG A 14 16.34 -5.46 -18.85
N ARG A 15 15.64 -5.26 -19.97
CA ARG A 15 14.57 -4.27 -20.11
C ARG A 15 13.23 -4.96 -19.92
N LEU A 16 12.44 -4.48 -18.96
CA LEU A 16 11.08 -4.95 -18.68
C LEU A 16 10.08 -3.83 -18.98
N GLU A 17 8.92 -4.16 -19.56
CA GLU A 17 7.84 -3.17 -19.63
C GLU A 17 7.25 -2.98 -18.24
N ARG A 18 7.09 -1.72 -17.81
CA ARG A 18 6.66 -1.42 -16.45
C ARG A 18 5.26 -1.98 -16.13
N LYS A 19 4.37 -2.04 -17.13
CA LYS A 19 3.03 -2.63 -17.01
C LYS A 19 3.04 -4.14 -16.75
N ASP A 20 4.14 -4.82 -17.08
CA ASP A 20 4.29 -6.26 -16.92
C ASP A 20 5.02 -6.60 -15.60
N VAL A 21 5.35 -5.59 -14.79
CA VAL A 21 6.03 -5.75 -13.50
C VAL A 21 5.02 -5.51 -12.38
N TYR A 22 4.83 -6.52 -11.53
CA TYR A 22 3.96 -6.43 -10.36
C TYR A 22 4.57 -5.55 -9.24
N ALA A 23 5.82 -5.81 -8.89
CA ALA A 23 6.56 -5.12 -7.84
C ALA A 23 8.07 -5.22 -8.06
N VAL A 24 8.82 -4.35 -7.39
CA VAL A 24 10.29 -4.36 -7.35
C VAL A 24 10.73 -4.47 -5.89
N GLN A 25 11.60 -5.44 -5.59
CA GLN A 25 12.25 -5.55 -4.29
C GLN A 25 13.71 -5.09 -4.41
N TYR A 26 14.10 -4.19 -3.53
CA TYR A 26 15.47 -3.70 -3.41
C TYR A 26 16.29 -4.60 -2.47
N CYS A 27 17.61 -4.53 -2.57
CA CYS A 27 18.52 -5.36 -1.77
C CYS A 27 18.41 -5.12 -0.26
N ASP A 28 17.90 -3.95 0.16
CA ASP A 28 17.63 -3.62 1.57
C ASP A 28 16.30 -4.17 2.08
N GLY A 29 15.58 -4.95 1.25
CA GLY A 29 14.31 -5.57 1.59
C GLY A 29 13.09 -4.70 1.29
N ARG A 30 13.25 -3.41 0.94
CA ARG A 30 12.10 -2.55 0.57
C ARG A 30 11.43 -3.05 -0.70
N VAL A 31 10.12 -3.13 -0.67
CA VAL A 31 9.30 -3.57 -1.80
C VAL A 31 8.46 -2.39 -2.29
N PHE A 32 8.41 -2.19 -3.60
CA PHE A 32 7.58 -1.19 -4.25
C PHE A 32 6.60 -1.89 -5.18
N ARG A 33 5.30 -1.73 -4.94
CA ARG A 33 4.26 -2.11 -5.89
C ARG A 33 4.32 -1.16 -7.08
N VAL A 34 4.32 -1.73 -8.28
CA VAL A 34 4.27 -0.99 -9.54
C VAL A 34 2.83 -1.06 -10.03
N PHE A 35 2.16 0.08 -10.09
CA PHE A 35 0.74 0.16 -10.48
C PHE A 35 0.47 1.49 -11.16
N ASP A 36 -0.28 1.46 -12.26
CA ASP A 36 -0.64 2.62 -13.10
C ASP A 36 0.50 3.64 -13.34
N GLY A 37 1.72 3.12 -13.51
CA GLY A 37 2.92 3.94 -13.73
C GLY A 37 3.46 4.67 -12.49
N GLY A 38 2.91 4.45 -11.31
CA GLY A 38 3.44 4.85 -10.01
C GLY A 38 4.25 3.75 -9.32
N TYR A 39 4.91 4.13 -8.21
CA TYR A 39 5.59 3.24 -7.28
C TYR A 39 5.03 3.49 -5.88
N TYR A 40 4.61 2.42 -5.22
CA TYR A 40 3.96 2.47 -3.91
C TYR A 40 4.77 1.61 -2.95
N THR A 41 5.39 2.22 -1.94
CA THR A 41 6.24 1.50 -0.98
C THR A 41 5.36 0.62 -0.11
N LEU A 42 5.57 -0.71 -0.13
CA LEU A 42 4.84 -1.65 0.70
C LEU A 42 5.28 -1.54 2.16
N LEU A 43 4.30 -1.34 3.05
CA LEU A 43 4.51 -1.10 4.47
C LEU A 43 4.47 -2.36 5.32
N ASN A 44 3.70 -3.36 4.90
CA ASN A 44 3.32 -4.52 5.70
C ASN A 44 3.45 -5.84 4.90
N PRO A 45 4.68 -6.20 4.48
CA PRO A 45 4.89 -7.41 3.68
C PRO A 45 4.37 -8.66 4.39
N GLY A 46 3.54 -9.43 3.69
CA GLY A 46 2.98 -10.69 4.19
C GLY A 46 1.60 -10.58 4.84
N GLU A 47 1.10 -9.37 5.04
CA GLU A 47 -0.25 -9.16 5.57
C GLU A 47 -1.34 -9.31 4.49
N PRO A 48 -2.59 -9.65 4.87
CA PRO A 48 -3.67 -9.86 3.91
C PRO A 48 -4.11 -8.62 3.14
N ILE A 49 -3.98 -7.43 3.74
CA ILE A 49 -4.34 -6.15 3.12
C ILE A 49 -3.03 -5.40 2.86
N PRO A 50 -2.47 -5.44 1.65
CA PRO A 50 -1.28 -4.66 1.35
C PRO A 50 -1.53 -3.17 1.57
N LEU A 51 -0.72 -2.54 2.43
CA LEU A 51 -0.72 -1.11 2.70
C LEU A 51 0.52 -0.48 2.08
N TYR A 52 0.35 0.71 1.53
CA TYR A 52 1.42 1.41 0.85
C TYR A 52 1.52 2.87 1.25
N GLU A 53 2.72 3.43 1.08
CA GLU A 53 2.94 4.88 1.12
C GLU A 53 3.57 5.41 -0.17
N VAL A 54 3.24 6.66 -0.49
CA VAL A 54 3.87 7.45 -1.54
C VAL A 54 4.34 8.78 -0.94
N HIS A 55 5.62 9.09 -1.14
CA HIS A 55 6.21 10.37 -0.75
C HIS A 55 6.01 11.36 -1.90
N GLU A 56 5.11 12.32 -1.70
CA GLU A 56 4.90 13.43 -2.63
C GLU A 56 5.92 14.51 -2.33
N TYR A 57 6.98 14.54 -3.14
CA TYR A 57 8.00 15.57 -3.04
C TYR A 57 7.43 16.93 -3.45
N PRO A 58 7.66 17.97 -2.64
CA PRO A 58 7.23 19.32 -2.96
C PRO A 58 7.82 19.82 -4.28
N ALA A 59 7.00 20.47 -5.11
CA ALA A 59 7.44 21.06 -6.37
C ALA A 59 8.14 22.42 -6.19
N GLY A 60 7.95 23.08 -5.03
CA GLY A 60 8.46 24.43 -4.74
C GLY A 60 9.24 24.54 -3.42
N LYS A 61 10.01 25.63 -3.30
CA LYS A 61 10.79 25.96 -2.10
C LYS A 61 9.84 26.43 -0.99
N GLY A 62 9.67 25.63 0.06
CA GLY A 62 8.79 25.93 1.21
C GLY A 62 7.59 25.01 1.37
N ASP A 63 7.33 24.14 0.39
CA ASP A 63 6.30 23.12 0.52
C ASP A 63 6.80 21.95 1.38
N ILE A 64 5.91 21.41 2.22
CA ILE A 64 6.21 20.31 3.15
C ILE A 64 6.04 18.98 2.41
N LEU A 65 6.96 18.03 2.64
CA LEU A 65 6.83 16.64 2.18
C LEU A 65 5.48 16.07 2.64
N ARG A 66 4.67 15.58 1.70
CA ARG A 66 3.39 14.92 2.02
C ARG A 66 3.53 13.43 1.82
N ILE A 67 3.08 12.65 2.79
CA ILE A 67 2.95 11.21 2.68
C ILE A 67 1.48 10.91 2.44
N LYS A 68 1.19 10.19 1.35
CA LYS A 68 -0.14 9.62 1.09
C LYS A 68 -0.11 8.12 1.28
N TYR A 69 -1.20 7.58 1.80
CA TYR A 69 -1.35 6.16 2.07
C TYR A 69 -2.36 5.54 1.12
N TYR A 70 -2.08 4.30 0.73
CA TYR A 70 -2.87 3.53 -0.22
C TYR A 70 -3.01 2.10 0.29
N PHE A 71 -3.91 1.33 -0.30
CA PHE A 71 -4.04 -0.10 -0.04
C PHE A 71 -4.50 -0.84 -1.29
N SER A 72 -4.46 -2.17 -1.21
CA SER A 72 -5.20 -3.05 -2.12
C SER A 72 -6.01 -4.02 -1.28
N LYS A 73 -7.20 -4.41 -1.77
CA LYS A 73 -8.03 -5.43 -1.10
C LYS A 73 -7.28 -6.74 -0.85
N ASP A 74 -6.46 -7.12 -1.82
CA ASP A 74 -5.52 -8.24 -1.78
C ASP A 74 -4.37 -7.94 -2.76
N ALA A 75 -3.43 -8.88 -2.91
CA ALA A 75 -2.29 -8.70 -3.80
C ALA A 75 -2.69 -8.50 -5.28
N ALA A 76 -3.77 -9.11 -5.75
CA ALA A 76 -4.19 -9.05 -7.15
C ALA A 76 -5.06 -7.82 -7.46
N ALA A 77 -5.66 -7.20 -6.44
CA ALA A 77 -6.50 -6.02 -6.59
C ALA A 77 -5.71 -4.75 -6.97
N ASP A 78 -6.46 -3.76 -7.44
CA ASP A 78 -5.95 -2.43 -7.76
C ASP A 78 -5.48 -1.69 -6.50
N VAL A 79 -4.69 -0.64 -6.71
CA VAL A 79 -4.21 0.22 -5.62
C VAL A 79 -5.15 1.42 -5.49
N GLU A 80 -5.72 1.60 -4.29
CA GLU A 80 -6.69 2.65 -3.96
C GLU A 80 -6.19 3.52 -2.80
N GLU A 81 -6.65 4.76 -2.71
CA GLU A 81 -6.31 5.65 -1.58
C GLU A 81 -6.85 5.06 -0.27
N LEU A 82 -6.05 5.09 0.80
CA LEU A 82 -6.40 4.51 2.09
C LEU A 82 -7.35 5.44 2.85
N THR A 83 -8.64 5.32 2.56
CA THR A 83 -9.73 6.01 3.25
C THR A 83 -10.72 5.00 3.79
N LEU A 84 -11.46 5.38 4.84
CA LEU A 84 -12.51 4.54 5.41
C LEU A 84 -13.58 4.17 4.38
N SER A 85 -13.90 5.11 3.48
CA SER A 85 -14.86 4.89 2.40
C SER A 85 -14.38 3.79 1.44
N ASN A 86 -13.15 3.92 0.94
CA ASN A 86 -12.61 2.95 -0.03
C ASN A 86 -12.42 1.57 0.61
N VAL A 87 -11.97 1.50 1.87
CA VAL A 87 -11.85 0.22 2.59
C VAL A 87 -13.21 -0.45 2.73
N LYS A 88 -14.26 0.28 3.13
CA LYS A 88 -15.62 -0.29 3.23
C LYS A 88 -16.13 -0.78 1.88
N GLU A 89 -15.92 0.00 0.82
CA GLU A 89 -16.31 -0.39 -0.54
C GLU A 89 -15.59 -1.66 -1.00
N ALA A 90 -14.27 -1.73 -0.82
CA ALA A 90 -13.46 -2.88 -1.20
C ALA A 90 -13.87 -4.17 -0.46
N PHE A 91 -14.31 -4.05 0.80
CA PHE A 91 -14.72 -5.18 1.63
C PHE A 91 -16.25 -5.31 1.78
N ALA A 92 -17.02 -4.65 0.90
CA ALA A 92 -18.47 -4.71 0.88
C ALA A 92 -18.95 -6.18 0.89
N GLY A 93 -19.71 -6.54 1.92
CA GLY A 93 -20.20 -7.90 2.13
C GLY A 93 -19.55 -8.65 3.28
N ASN A 94 -18.52 -8.09 3.93
CA ASN A 94 -18.08 -8.52 5.25
C ASN A 94 -18.69 -7.63 6.33
N ALA A 95 -19.95 -7.89 6.68
CA ALA A 95 -20.71 -7.07 7.63
C ALA A 95 -20.05 -6.95 9.01
N LYS A 96 -19.35 -8.00 9.48
CA LYS A 96 -18.61 -7.97 10.75
C LYS A 96 -17.45 -6.98 10.66
N PHE A 97 -16.67 -7.05 9.59
CA PHE A 97 -15.54 -6.14 9.38
C PHE A 97 -16.00 -4.70 9.21
N GLU A 98 -17.07 -4.46 8.44
CA GLU A 98 -17.65 -3.13 8.26
C GLU A 98 -18.11 -2.52 9.60
N GLN A 99 -18.81 -3.29 10.44
CA GLN A 99 -19.24 -2.82 11.77
C GLN A 99 -18.04 -2.50 12.67
N GLU A 100 -17.02 -3.34 12.68
CA GLU A 100 -15.83 -3.09 13.49
C GLU A 100 -15.00 -1.90 12.98
N LEU A 101 -14.98 -1.66 11.66
CA LEU A 101 -14.37 -0.45 11.09
C LEU A 101 -15.03 0.81 11.67
N ASP A 102 -16.37 0.83 11.70
CA ASP A 102 -17.15 1.94 12.26
C ASP A 102 -16.93 2.16 13.76
N LEU A 103 -16.69 1.09 14.52
CA LEU A 103 -16.47 1.17 15.95
C LEU A 103 -15.04 1.58 16.32
N GLN A 104 -14.04 1.13 15.56
CA GLN A 104 -12.63 1.24 15.95
C GLN A 104 -11.86 2.37 15.27
N PHE A 105 -12.34 2.89 14.14
CA PHE A 105 -11.65 3.89 13.34
C PHE A 105 -12.52 5.16 13.23
N SER A 106 -12.02 6.28 13.74
CA SER A 106 -12.73 7.57 13.68
C SER A 106 -12.35 8.39 12.46
N THR A 107 -11.13 8.17 11.94
CA THR A 107 -10.57 8.93 10.82
C THR A 107 -9.72 8.03 9.93
N ASP A 108 -9.48 8.47 8.69
CA ASP A 108 -8.58 7.77 7.76
C ASP A 108 -7.16 7.58 8.35
N ARG A 109 -6.74 8.47 9.27
CA ARG A 109 -5.44 8.35 9.95
C ARG A 109 -5.32 7.12 10.82
N ASP A 110 -6.43 6.63 11.35
CA ASP A 110 -6.43 5.46 12.21
C ASP A 110 -6.08 4.19 11.43
N LEU A 111 -6.36 4.15 10.11
CA LEU A 111 -6.18 2.97 9.25
C LEU A 111 -4.72 2.55 9.12
N TYR A 112 -3.79 3.51 9.11
CA TYR A 112 -2.35 3.26 9.05
C TYR A 112 -1.66 3.46 10.41
N ALA A 113 -2.41 3.53 11.50
CA ALA A 113 -1.81 3.51 12.82
C ALA A 113 -1.23 2.12 13.11
N TYR A 114 0.02 2.08 13.59
CA TYR A 114 0.70 0.85 13.94
C TYR A 114 0.32 0.40 15.35
N ASP A 115 -0.01 -0.87 15.51
CA ASP A 115 -0.22 -1.51 16.81
C ASP A 115 1.11 -2.10 17.30
N ASP A 116 1.76 -1.36 18.19
CA ASP A 116 3.05 -1.77 18.75
C ASP A 116 2.99 -3.07 19.58
N TYR A 117 1.82 -3.44 20.11
CA TYR A 117 1.67 -4.67 20.88
C TYR A 117 1.59 -5.89 19.96
N ASN A 118 0.75 -5.82 18.92
CA ASN A 118 0.55 -6.90 17.96
C ASN A 118 1.54 -6.88 16.78
N LYS A 119 2.39 -5.85 16.66
CA LYS A 119 3.42 -5.70 15.60
C LYS A 119 2.87 -5.71 14.17
N CYS A 120 1.69 -5.12 13.98
CA CYS A 120 1.03 -4.97 12.68
C CYS A 120 0.26 -3.64 12.63
N TYR A 121 -0.23 -3.25 11.45
CA TYR A 121 -1.14 -2.10 11.37
C TYR A 121 -2.50 -2.46 11.94
N ARG A 122 -3.18 -1.47 12.54
CA ARG A 122 -4.50 -1.68 13.16
C ARG A 122 -5.53 -2.22 12.17
N LEU A 123 -5.48 -1.79 10.91
CA LEU A 123 -6.37 -2.29 9.86
C LEU A 123 -6.17 -3.79 9.59
N ASP A 124 -4.91 -4.23 9.44
CA ASP A 124 -4.58 -5.65 9.26
C ASP A 124 -5.07 -6.48 10.46
N ARG A 125 -4.79 -5.97 11.67
CA ARG A 125 -5.21 -6.61 12.91
C ARG A 125 -6.71 -6.81 12.98
N LEU A 126 -7.48 -5.75 12.68
CA LEU A 126 -8.94 -5.82 12.67
C LEU A 126 -9.42 -6.85 11.65
N TYR A 127 -8.88 -6.81 10.42
CA TYR A 127 -9.30 -7.71 9.36
C TYR A 127 -9.09 -9.19 9.73
N VAL A 128 -7.94 -9.53 10.31
CA VAL A 128 -7.66 -10.90 10.78
C VAL A 128 -8.65 -11.37 11.85
N LEU A 129 -9.15 -10.48 12.71
CA LEU A 129 -10.17 -10.80 13.72
C LEU A 129 -11.59 -10.93 13.14
N CYS A 130 -11.81 -10.40 11.94
CA CYS A 130 -13.12 -10.33 11.28
C CYS A 130 -13.27 -11.25 10.05
N LYS A 131 -12.23 -12.01 9.70
CA LYS A 131 -12.30 -13.08 8.69
C LYS A 131 -13.21 -14.22 9.10
#